data_AF-A0AAN6KA38-F1
#
_entry.id   AF-A0AAN6KA38-F1
#
_cell.length_a   1.000
_cell.length_b   1.000
_cell.length_c   1.000
_cell.angle_alpha   90.00
_cell.angle_beta   90.00
_cell.angle_gamma   90.00
#
_symmetry.space_group_name_H-M   'P 1'
#
loop_
_entity.id
_entity.type
_entity.pdbx_description
1 polymer ?
#
loop_
_entity_poly.entity_id
_entity_poly.type
_entity_poly.pdbx_seq_one_letter_code
_entity_poly.pdbx_strand_id
1 'polypeptide(L)' 'MDALSVALQNFGGGVLMVSHDVTMLQNVCTSLWVCDNGTVEHFGGTVKDYKKRIMAQAGESGVAIQH' A
#
# COMPACT_ATOMS: atom_id res chain seq x y z
N MET A 1 7.23 13.98 14.57
CA MET A 1 7.86 12.69 14.95
C MET A 1 6.75 11.66 14.98
N ASP A 2 6.73 10.72 14.05
CA ASP A 2 5.70 9.67 14.01
C ASP A 2 6.07 8.53 14.97
N ALA A 3 5.68 8.71 16.24
CA ALA A 3 6.00 7.75 17.31
C ALA A 3 5.52 6.33 17.01
N LEU A 4 4.38 6.19 16.32
CA LEU A 4 3.83 4.90 15.92
C LEU A 4 4.69 4.19 14.87
N SER A 5 5.16 4.91 13.85
CA SER A 5 6.04 4.34 12.82
C SER A 5 7.35 3.82 13.43
N VAL A 6 7.94 4.56 14.35
CA VAL A 6 9.18 4.15 15.04
C VAL A 6 8.93 2.94 15.95
N ALA A 7 7.82 2.91 16.69
CA ALA A 7 7.48 1.77 17.53
C ALA A 7 7.28 0.48 16.71
N LEU A 8 6.61 0.59 15.55
CA LEU A 8 6.38 -0.55 14.67
C LEU A 8 7.64 -1.02 13.94
N GLN A 9 8.55 -0.12 13.58
CA GLN A 9 9.86 -0.49 13.01
C GLN A 9 10.74 -1.25 14.01
N ASN A 10 10.64 -0.93 15.30
CA ASN A 10 11.40 -1.59 16.35
C ASN A 10 10.70 -2.84 16.91
N PHE A 11 9.52 -3.18 16.40
CA PHE A 11 8.77 -4.35 16.86
C PHE A 11 9.36 -5.62 16.24
N GLY A 12 9.80 -6.56 17.08
CA GLY A 12 10.45 -7.81 16.63
C GLY A 12 9.49 -8.91 16.15
N GLY A 13 8.19 -8.63 16.05
CA GLY A 13 7.17 -9.57 15.57
C GLY A 13 6.70 -9.29 14.15
N GLY A 14 5.81 -10.13 13.64
CA GLY A 14 5.14 -9.89 12.36
C GLY A 14 4.04 -8.83 12.49
N VAL A 15 3.96 -7.91 11.51
CA VAL A 15 2.93 -6.88 11.44
C VAL A 15 2.17 -7.02 10.12
N LEU A 16 0.84 -7.20 10.23
CA LEU A 16 -0.07 -7.03 9.09
C LEU A 16 -0.73 -5.65 9.23
N MET A 17 -0.51 -4.79 8.26
CA MET A 17 -1.02 -3.42 8.26
C MET A 17 -1.91 -3.18 7.05
N VAL A 18 -3.07 -2.56 7.30
CA VAL A 18 -3.94 -2.00 6.26
C VAL A 18 -4.07 -0.52 6.55
N SER A 19 -3.67 0.32 5.60
CA SER A 19 -3.75 1.76 5.72
C SER A 19 -4.05 2.40 4.37
N HIS A 20 -4.66 3.58 4.41
CA HIS A 20 -4.82 4.46 3.25
C HIS A 20 -3.64 5.45 3.12
N ASP A 21 -2.78 5.55 4.14
CA ASP A 21 -1.60 6.42 4.14
C ASP A 21 -0.41 5.70 3.50
N VAL A 22 -0.05 6.17 2.31
CA VAL A 22 1.07 5.66 1.50
C VAL A 22 2.42 5.86 2.21
N THR A 23 2.60 6.95 2.95
CA THR A 23 3.85 7.26 3.66
C THR A 23 4.04 6.31 4.83
N MET A 24 2.96 6.00 5.57
CA MET A 24 3.01 5.03 6.66
C MET A 24 3.34 3.62 6.16
N LEU A 25 2.70 3.19 5.07
CA LEU A 25 3.01 1.91 4.41
C LEU A 25 4.46 1.86 3.91
N GLN A 26 4.97 2.95 3.33
CA GLN A 26 6.38 3.05 2.90
C GLN A 26 7.37 2.96 4.05
N ASN A 27 7.02 3.53 5.21
CA ASN A 27 7.92 3.63 6.35
C ASN A 27 7.92 2.36 7.21
N VAL A 28 6.83 1.59 7.26
CA VAL A 28 6.68 0.45 8.18
C VAL A 28 6.66 -0.89 7.44
N CYS A 29 6.03 -0.98 6.27
CA CYS A 29 5.86 -2.26 5.58
C CYS A 29 7.09 -2.60 4.73
N THR A 30 7.58 -3.82 4.87
CA THR A 30 8.69 -4.37 4.06
C THR A 30 8.22 -5.06 2.77
N SER A 31 6.93 -5.40 2.71
CA SER A 31 6.33 -6.16 1.61
C SER A 31 4.90 -5.69 1.41
N LEU A 32 4.41 -5.74 0.17
CA LEU A 32 3.05 -5.34 -0.19
C LEU A 32 2.27 -6.53 -0.68
N TRP A 33 1.00 -6.56 -0.30
CA TRP A 33 0.02 -7.52 -0.78
C TRP A 33 -1.13 -6.74 -1.38
N VAL A 34 -1.52 -7.13 -2.60
CA VAL A 34 -2.59 -6.49 -3.35
C VAL A 34 -3.78 -7.41 -3.32
N CYS A 35 -4.88 -6.90 -2.76
CA CYS A 35 -6.17 -7.57 -2.78
C CYS A 35 -6.96 -6.99 -3.96
N ASP A 36 -7.14 -7.77 -5.01
CA ASP A 36 -7.92 -7.38 -6.19
C ASP A 36 -8.58 -8.61 -6.81
N ASN A 37 -9.71 -8.40 -7.48
CA ASN A 37 -10.43 -9.42 -8.24
C ASN A 37 -10.76 -10.72 -7.43
N GLY A 38 -10.98 -10.57 -6.13
CA GLY A 38 -11.26 -11.68 -5.20
C GLY A 38 -10.03 -12.51 -4.81
N THR A 39 -8.83 -12.08 -5.19
CA THR A 39 -7.55 -12.73 -4.90
C THR A 39 -6.61 -11.81 -4.14
N VAL A 40 -5.67 -12.38 -3.38
CA VAL A 40 -4.62 -11.61 -2.71
C VAL A 40 -3.28 -12.12 -3.19
N GLU A 41 -2.51 -11.23 -3.79
CA GLU A 41 -1.22 -11.59 -4.39
C GLU A 41 -0.09 -10.74 -3.81
N HIS A 42 1.08 -11.35 -3.65
CA HIS A 42 2.27 -10.64 -3.22
C HIS A 42 2.77 -9.72 -4.34
N PHE A 43 2.90 -8.44 -4.04
CA PHE A 43 3.40 -7.44 -4.98
C PHE A 43 4.90 -7.23 -4.77
N GLY A 44 5.69 -7.70 -5.74
CA GLY A 44 7.16 -7.61 -5.69
C GLY A 44 7.73 -6.20 -5.95
N GLY A 45 6.88 -5.20 -6.19
CA GLY A 45 7.28 -3.81 -6.39
C GLY A 45 7.23 -2.98 -5.11
N THR A 46 7.70 -1.74 -5.20
CA THR A 46 7.62 -0.79 -4.09
C THR A 46 6.22 -0.18 -3.96
N VAL A 47 5.92 0.49 -2.84
CA VAL A 47 4.67 1.25 -2.69
C VAL A 47 4.53 2.33 -3.80
N LYS A 48 5.65 2.88 -4.29
CA LYS A 48 5.61 3.83 -5.43
C LYS A 48 5.17 3.14 -6.71
N ASP A 49 5.60 1.91 -6.97
CA ASP A 49 5.20 1.14 -8.13
C ASP A 49 3.73 0.72 -8.04
N TYR A 50 3.27 0.39 -6.82
CA TYR A 50 1.87 0.16 -6.56
C TYR A 50 1.02 1.41 -6.83
N LYS A 51 1.46 2.59 -6.36
CA LYS A 51 0.77 3.85 -6.64
C LYS A 51 0.68 4.14 -8.15
N LYS A 52 1.77 3.89 -8.90
CA LYS A 52 1.77 4.01 -10.37
C LYS A 52 0.76 3.06 -11.01
N ARG A 53 0.71 1.80 -10.56
CA ARG A 53 -0.25 0.80 -11.04
C ARG A 53 -1.70 1.25 -10.81
N ILE A 54 -2.03 1.70 -9.60
CA ILE A 54 -3.38 2.19 -9.28
C ILE A 54 -3.74 3.43 -10.12
N MET A 55 -2.80 4.37 -10.32
CA MET A 55 -3.04 5.55 -11.15
C MET A 55 -3.24 5.20 -12.63
N ALA A 56 -2.48 4.23 -13.15
CA ALA A 56 -2.69 3.72 -14.51
C ALA A 56 -4.05 3.01 -14.65
N GLN A 57 -4.40 2.15 -13.70
CA GLN A 57 -5.70 1.44 -13.68
C GLN A 57 -6.89 2.40 -13.57
N ALA A 58 -6.77 3.47 -12.78
CA ALA A 58 -7.79 4.52 -12.67
C ALA A 58 -8.00 5.26 -14.01
N GLY A 59 -6.92 5.45 -14.78
CA GLY A 59 -6.98 6.04 -16.12
C GLY A 59 -7.58 5.10 -17.17
N GLU A 60 -7.30 3.79 -17.09
CA GLU A 60 -7.79 2.78 -18.04
C GLU A 60 -9.24 2.35 -17.77
N SER A 61 -9.71 2.40 -16.51
CA SER A 61 -11.05 1.93 -16.14
C SER A 61 -12.16 2.95 -16.39
N GLY A 62 -11.87 4.15 -16.91
CA GLY A 62 -12.89 5.15 -17.22
C GLY A 62 -13.73 5.61 -16.02
N VAL A 63 -13.27 5.43 -14.79
CA VAL A 63 -13.94 5.94 -13.57
C VAL A 63 -13.48 7.38 -13.32
N ALA A 64 -13.75 8.25 -14.29
CA ALA A 64 -13.85 9.68 -14.08
C ALA A 64 -15.32 10.07 -14.33
N ILE A 65 -16.21 9.62 -13.45
CA ILE A 65 -17.51 10.27 -13.29
C ILE A 65 -17.65 10.67 -11.83
N GLN A 66 -17.42 11.95 -11.56
CA GLN A 66 -18.31 12.82 -10.75
C GLN A 66 -17.80 14.26 -10.96
N HIS A 67 -18.43 15.04 -11.87
CA HIS A 67 -19.51 16.01 -11.65
C HIS A 67 -19.10 17.23 -10.82
#